data_AF-A9BL50-F1
#
_entry.id   AF-A9BL50-F1
#
_cell.length_a   1.000
_cell.length_b   1.000
_cell.length_c   1.000
_cell.angle_alpha   90.00
_cell.angle_beta   90.00
_cell.angle_gamma   90.00
#
_symmetry.space_group_name_H-M   'P 1'
#
loop_
_entity.id
_entity.type
_entity.pdbx_description
1 polymer ?
#
loop_
_entity_poly.entity_id
_entity_poly.type
_entity_poly.pdbx_seq_one_letter_code
_entity_poly.pdbx_strand_id
1 'polypeptide(L)'
;MRKKIINIKKTQKVILISFYNEDHTLGNILRTVIEGNPNIDYVGYNIPHPSENIMNLKISSSKFDSLEPFILGLKNSGELFVLFGNFFDYSIENHARGNF
;
A
#
# COMPACT_ATOMS: atom_id res chain seq x y z
N MET A 1 18.19 -17.88 10.67
CA MET A 1 17.53 -17.98 9.36
C MET A 1 16.83 -16.65 9.08
N ARG A 2 17.20 -15.88 8.04
CA ARG A 2 16.56 -14.58 7.75
C ARG A 2 15.10 -14.81 7.34
N LYS A 3 14.13 -14.26 8.09
CA LYS A 3 12.72 -14.28 7.69
C LYS A 3 12.57 -13.52 6.37
N LYS A 4 12.05 -14.17 5.33
CA LYS A 4 11.64 -13.46 4.11
C LYS A 4 10.45 -12.58 4.46
N ILE A 5 10.57 -11.28 4.22
CA ILE A 5 9.53 -10.29 4.50
C ILE A 5 8.67 -10.09 3.24
N ILE A 6 9.30 -10.10 2.06
CA ILE A 6 8.64 -9.86 0.77
C ILE A 6 9.23 -10.81 -0.29
N ASN A 7 8.38 -11.27 -1.21
CA ASN A 7 8.77 -11.95 -2.44
C ASN A 7 8.13 -11.25 -3.65
N ILE A 8 8.92 -10.92 -4.67
CA ILE A 8 8.44 -10.20 -5.86
C ILE A 8 8.58 -11.11 -7.08
N LYS A 9 7.49 -11.28 -7.83
CA LYS A 9 7.46 -11.92 -9.15
C LYS A 9 6.97 -10.89 -10.17
N LYS A 10 7.74 -10.68 -11.23
CA LYS A 10 7.46 -9.68 -12.25
C LYS A 10 7.40 -10.32 -13.63
N THR A 11 6.38 -9.98 -14.40
CA THR A 11 6.28 -10.20 -15.84
C THR A 11 6.12 -8.84 -16.54
N GLN A 12 6.14 -8.79 -17.87
CA GLN A 12 6.18 -7.53 -18.66
C GLN A 12 5.13 -6.47 -18.30
N LYS A 13 3.97 -6.87 -17.77
CA LYS A 13 2.86 -5.94 -17.46
C LYS A 13 2.21 -6.21 -16.12
N VAL A 14 2.72 -7.20 -15.37
CA VAL A 14 2.10 -7.66 -14.13
C VAL A 14 3.19 -7.85 -13.09
N ILE A 15 2.95 -7.27 -11.93
CA ILE A 15 3.78 -7.42 -10.74
C ILE A 15 2.93 -8.12 -9.69
N LEU A 16 3.48 -9.19 -9.12
CA LEU A 16 2.91 -9.93 -7.99
C LEU A 16 3.89 -9.82 -6.82
N ILE A 17 3.43 -9.25 -5.72
CA ILE A 17 4.22 -9.03 -4.50
C ILE A 17 3.55 -9.82 -3.38
N SER A 18 4.29 -10.77 -2.81
CA SER A 18 3.85 -11.55 -1.66
C SER A 18 4.49 -10.97 -0.40
N PHE A 19 3.67 -10.50 0.53
CA PHE A 19 4.06 -10.04 1.85
C PHE A 19 3.84 -11.16 2.85
N TYR A 20 4.86 -11.47 3.64
CA TYR A 20 4.77 -12.47 4.70
C TYR A 20 4.47 -11.80 6.03
N ASN A 21 3.54 -12.36 6.78
CA ASN A 21 3.01 -11.81 8.03
C ASN A 21 2.24 -10.50 7.88
N GLU A 22 1.60 -10.30 6.73
CA GLU A 22 0.75 -9.14 6.43
C GLU A 22 -0.60 -9.62 5.93
N ASP A 23 -1.64 -8.78 6.08
CA ASP A 23 -3.02 -9.14 5.84
C ASP A 23 -3.82 -8.03 5.11
N HIS A 24 -5.15 -8.04 5.31
CA HIS A 24 -6.10 -7.08 4.77
C HIS A 24 -5.78 -5.63 5.12
N THR A 25 -5.14 -5.35 6.26
CA THR A 25 -4.85 -3.99 6.71
C THR A 25 -3.91 -3.30 5.74
N LEU A 26 -2.71 -3.85 5.55
CA LEU A 26 -1.74 -3.34 4.59
C LEU A 26 -2.25 -3.48 3.16
N GLY A 27 -2.89 -4.61 2.84
CA GLY A 27 -3.43 -4.87 1.50
C GLY A 27 -4.43 -3.81 1.04
N ASN A 28 -5.35 -3.40 1.93
CA ASN A 28 -6.37 -2.42 1.60
C ASN A 28 -5.81 -1.01 1.45
N ILE A 29 -4.83 -0.62 2.29
CA ILE A 29 -4.13 0.67 2.18
C ILE A 29 -3.43 0.76 0.82
N LEU A 30 -2.61 -0.24 0.49
CA LEU A 30 -1.85 -0.24 -0.77
C LEU A 30 -2.77 -0.28 -1.98
N ARG A 31 -3.83 -1.10 -1.96
CA ARG A 31 -4.82 -1.15 -3.03
C ARG A 31 -5.44 0.22 -3.27
N THR A 32 -5.90 0.88 -2.21
CA THR A 32 -6.56 2.20 -2.31
C THR A 32 -5.62 3.27 -2.86
N VAL A 33 -4.39 3.34 -2.34
CA VAL A 33 -3.43 4.38 -2.76
C VAL A 33 -2.94 4.15 -4.20
N ILE A 34 -2.72 2.89 -4.60
CA ILE A 34 -2.23 2.56 -5.95
C ILE A 34 -3.34 2.71 -7.00
N GLU A 35 -4.59 2.41 -6.65
CA GLU A 35 -5.75 2.55 -7.55
C GLU A 35 -5.97 4.01 -8.00
N GLY A 36 -5.54 4.98 -7.20
CA GLY A 36 -5.55 6.40 -7.57
C GLY A 36 -4.54 6.80 -8.66
N ASN A 37 -3.63 5.92 -9.07
CA ASN A 37 -2.64 6.23 -10.10
C ASN A 37 -3.22 6.00 -11.52
N PRO A 38 -3.30 7.04 -12.38
CA PRO A 38 -3.91 6.96 -13.72
C PRO A 38 -3.14 6.08 -14.72
N ASN A 39 -1.99 5.53 -14.31
CA ASN A 39 -1.20 4.61 -15.11
C ASN A 39 -1.34 3.15 -14.67
N ILE A 40 -2.19 2.87 -13.68
CA ILE A 40 -2.52 1.51 -13.24
C ILE A 40 -3.83 1.09 -13.91
N ASP A 41 -3.81 -0.07 -14.58
CA ASP A 41 -5.02 -0.64 -15.17
C ASP A 41 -5.78 -1.47 -14.14
N TYR A 42 -5.05 -2.13 -13.24
CA TYR A 42 -5.64 -2.94 -12.19
C TYR A 42 -4.69 -3.04 -10.99
N VAL A 43 -5.27 -2.97 -9.81
CA VAL A 43 -4.63 -3.35 -8.56
C VAL A 43 -5.63 -4.13 -7.71
N GLY A 44 -5.16 -5.20 -7.06
CA GLY A 44 -5.95 -5.95 -6.12
C GLY A 44 -5.05 -6.79 -5.22
N TYR A 45 -5.58 -7.17 -4.06
CA TYR A 45 -4.88 -8.06 -3.15
C TYR A 45 -5.75 -9.26 -2.76
N ASN A 46 -5.12 -10.36 -2.39
CA ASN A 46 -5.80 -11.50 -1.80
C ASN A 46 -4.96 -12.18 -0.70
N ILE A 47 -5.64 -12.95 0.14
CA ILE A 47 -5.04 -13.92 1.04
C ILE A 47 -5.35 -15.30 0.45
N PRO A 48 -4.37 -16.06 -0.05
CA PRO A 48 -4.63 -17.33 -0.74
C PRO A 48 -5.38 -18.34 0.11
N HIS A 49 -5.06 -18.37 1.41
CA HIS A 49 -5.68 -19.25 2.38
C HIS A 49 -5.65 -18.60 3.76
N PRO A 50 -6.76 -18.58 4.54
CA PRO A 50 -6.82 -17.90 5.84
C PRO A 50 -5.79 -18.37 6.88
N SER A 51 -5.34 -19.63 6.78
CA SER A 51 -4.31 -20.19 7.67
C SER A 51 -2.88 -19.84 7.26
N GLU A 52 -2.68 -19.28 6.05
CA GLU A 52 -1.39 -18.78 5.60
C GLU A 52 -1.30 -17.28 5.87
N ASN A 53 -0.27 -16.86 6.59
CA ASN A 53 -0.03 -15.44 6.84
C ASN A 53 0.74 -14.82 5.66
N ILE A 54 0.10 -14.84 4.49
CA ILE A 54 0.65 -14.33 3.22
C ILE A 54 -0.42 -13.50 2.52
N MET A 55 -0.10 -12.23 2.27
CA MET A 55 -0.91 -11.34 1.45
C MET A 55 -0.24 -11.13 0.09
N ASN A 56 -0.97 -11.39 -1.00
CA ASN A 56 -0.49 -11.15 -2.35
C ASN A 56 -1.13 -9.88 -2.91
N LEU A 57 -0.30 -8.92 -3.31
CA LEU A 57 -0.68 -7.74 -4.07
C LEU A 57 -0.35 -7.97 -5.55
N LYS A 58 -1.34 -7.79 -6.41
CA LYS A 58 -1.20 -7.86 -7.87
C LYS A 58 -1.45 -6.48 -8.47
N ILE A 59 -0.52 -6.01 -9.28
CA ILE A 59 -0.59 -4.74 -10.00
C ILE A 59 -0.39 -5.03 -11.48
N SER A 60 -1.21 -4.46 -12.36
CA SER A 60 -0.96 -4.48 -13.80
C SER A 60 -1.09 -3.11 -14.44
N SER A 61 -0.21 -2.87 -15.42
CA SER A 61 -0.19 -1.65 -16.21
C SER A 61 0.15 -1.95 -17.67
N SER A 62 -0.54 -1.25 -18.55
CA SER A 62 -0.32 -1.25 -19.99
C SER A 62 0.78 -0.29 -20.42
N LYS A 63 1.12 0.69 -19.57
CA LYS A 63 1.99 1.83 -19.89
C LYS A 63 3.46 1.62 -19.55
N PHE A 64 3.78 0.79 -18.55
CA PHE A 64 5.16 0.53 -18.17
C PHE A 64 5.34 -0.88 -17.60
N ASP A 65 6.59 -1.33 -17.63
CA ASP A 65 7.07 -2.53 -16.98
C ASP A 65 8.00 -2.16 -15.81
N SER A 66 7.52 -1.42 -14.82
CA SER A 66 8.36 -0.94 -13.73
C SER A 66 7.71 -1.12 -12.35
N LEU A 67 8.54 -1.28 -11.32
CA LEU A 67 8.10 -1.28 -9.92
C LEU A 67 7.77 0.13 -9.41
N GLU A 68 7.94 1.17 -10.24
CA GLU A 68 7.73 2.56 -9.81
C GLU A 68 6.36 2.82 -9.20
N PRO A 69 5.22 2.35 -9.76
CA PRO A 69 3.92 2.66 -9.17
C PRO A 69 3.74 2.04 -7.79
N PHE A 70 4.36 0.89 -7.56
CA PHE A 70 4.36 0.26 -6.26
C PHE A 70 5.17 1.09 -5.25
N ILE A 71 6.38 1.53 -5.65
CA ILE A 71 7.23 2.39 -4.81
C ILE A 71 6.53 3.74 -4.52
N LEU A 72 5.91 4.34 -5.55
CA LEU A 72 5.13 5.56 -5.41
C LEU A 72 3.93 5.36 -4.50
N GLY A 73 3.23 4.22 -4.63
CA GLY A 73 2.14 3.85 -3.73
C GLY A 73 2.58 3.76 -2.27
N LEU A 74 3.74 3.16 -1.99
CA LEU A 74 4.32 3.12 -0.65
C LEU A 74 4.68 4.52 -0.12
N LYS A 75 5.33 5.35 -0.96
CA LYS A 75 5.70 6.73 -0.59
C LYS A 75 4.47 7.57 -0.26
N ASN A 76 3.46 7.55 -1.13
CA ASN A 76 2.21 8.28 -0.96
C ASN A 76 1.45 7.82 0.29
N SER A 77 1.48 6.51 0.59
CA SER A 77 0.89 5.97 1.82
C SER A 77 1.57 6.56 3.06
N GLY A 78 2.90 6.59 3.09
CA GLY A 78 3.67 7.19 4.19
C GLY A 78 3.41 8.68 4.36
N GLU A 79 3.38 9.43 3.25
CA GLU A 79 3.08 10.87 3.27
C GLU A 79 1.67 11.17 3.79
N LEU A 80 0.69 10.35 3.42
CA LEU A 80 -0.68 10.44 3.92
C LEU A 80 -0.75 10.26 5.44
N PHE A 81 -0.01 9.29 6.00
CA PHE A 81 0.06 9.10 7.45
C PHE A 81 0.69 10.29 8.19
N VAL A 82 1.76 10.87 7.65
CA VAL A 82 2.39 12.07 8.22
C VAL A 82 1.40 13.25 8.23
N LEU A 83 0.70 13.46 7.12
CA LEU A 83 -0.28 14.53 7.00
C LEU A 83 -1.45 14.36 7.97
N PHE A 84 -1.98 13.13 8.09
CA PHE A 84 -3.03 12.84 9.07
C PHE A 84 -2.58 13.07 10.51
N GLY A 85 -1.35 12.68 10.86
CA GLY A 85 -0.77 12.97 12.17
C GLY A 85 -0.73 14.47 12.46
N ASN A 86 -0.20 15.26 11.51
CA ASN A 86 -0.13 16.71 11.65
C ASN A 86 -1.52 17.35 11.84
N PHE A 87 -2.53 16.92 11.07
CA PHE A 87 -3.89 17.44 11.22
C PHE A 87 -4.53 17.03 12.54
N PHE A 88 -4.26 15.81 12.99
CA PHE A 88 -4.75 15.33 14.28
C PHE A 88 -4.15 16.16 15.41
N ASP A 89 -2.83 16.35 15.44
CA ASP A 89 -2.14 17.13 16.46
C ASP A 89 -2.62 18.59 16.45
N TYR A 90 -2.76 19.19 15.27
CA TYR A 90 -3.32 20.54 15.11
C TYR A 90 -4.75 20.64 15.66
N SER A 91 -5.58 19.63 15.42
CA SER A 91 -6.97 19.59 15.91
C SER A 91 -7.02 19.49 17.44
N ILE A 92 -6.15 18.66 18.04
CA ILE A 92 -6.01 18.54 19.49
C ILE A 92 -5.56 19.87 20.11
N GLU A 93 -4.59 20.54 19.52
CA GLU A 93 -4.12 21.83 20.00
C GLU A 93 -5.20 22.92 19.97
N ASN A 94 -5.98 23.00 18.88
CA ASN A 94 -7.07 23.97 18.79
C ASN A 94 -8.17 23.69 19.81
N HIS A 95 -8.52 22.41 19.99
CA HIS A 95 -9.49 22.00 21.00
C HIS A 95 -9.02 22.39 22.41
N ALA A 96 -7.74 22.14 22.74
CA ALA A 96 -7.16 22.52 24.03
C ALA A 96 -7.12 24.05 24.26
N ARG A 97 -7.02 24.84 23.18
CA ARG A 97 -7.06 26.32 23.24
C ARG A 97 -8.48 26.90 23.28
N GLY A 98 -9.52 26.07 23.12
CA GLY A 98 -10.91 26.54 23.05
C GLY A 98 -11.29 27.23 21.74
N ASN A 99 -10.49 27.02 20.68
CA ASN A 99 -10.76 27.53 19.34
C ASN A 99 -11.62 26.51 18.60
N PHE A 100 -12.93 26.74 18.52
CA PHE A 100 -13.89 25.92 17.77
C PHE A 100 -14.53 26.73 16.65
#